data_AF-A0A952DNC1-F1
#
_entry.id   AF-A0A952DNC1-F1
#
_cell.length_a   1.000
_cell.length_b   1.000
_cell.length_c   1.000
_cell.angle_alpha   90.00
_cell.angle_beta   90.00
_cell.angle_gamma   90.00
#
_symmetry.space_group_name_H-M   'P 1'
#
loop_
_entity.id
_entity.type
_entity.pdbx_description
1 polymer ?
#
loop_
_entity_poly.entity_id
_entity_poly.type
_entity_poly.pdbx_seq_one_letter_code
_entity_poly.pdbx_strand_id
1 'polypeptide(L)'
;MIYSFLSQGKIEMADEALDDIWDIGPRATPVKIAPITWHENPHDKYWRFIFYGLRPLSNLLRAYYTTGKVAYRDKILEVLRSYNAFEVARGDREHAYLDDPHTAAFRAMVLVNIHGKFSRTNDLPADVAAGLRASIEKLGFFLEDERHFEDGQNHGFNEAAALLTIAVNFPEMREASAWQALALERLERLMVSTVDDDGVEVENSPFYHFYVLTFVLQDSKWMDRFGVPKPPGFDAQVARMFDYATYGVQPDGLVPLLGASVKYNASKAAPEVYSAGALLSADDEFGLIPAFNFVRSLGKGGVAPTVRNKRFDVSGQGFMRSGFSSGAEFKNDTYVTFNVGNHRNNHNHADALGITLYTRGKSLLPDSGLFEYGSIKAPEPFPVYFRSTRAHNTVVVDGQDQNRKP
;
A
#
# COMPACT_ATOMS: atom_id res chain seq x y z
N MET A 1 2.40 -1.87 15.86
CA MET A 1 2.34 -1.18 14.56
C MET A 1 1.34 -1.87 13.69
N ILE A 2 0.44 -1.10 13.08
CA ILE A 2 -0.54 -1.60 12.12
C ILE A 2 0.15 -2.06 10.85
N TYR A 3 1.09 -1.26 10.33
CA TYR A 3 1.89 -1.63 9.17
C TYR A 3 3.34 -1.99 9.52
N SER A 4 3.82 -3.10 8.96
CA SER A 4 5.14 -3.71 9.17
C SER A 4 6.27 -2.78 8.74
N PHE A 5 6.15 -2.13 7.59
CA PHE A 5 7.22 -1.33 6.99
C PHE A 5 7.58 -0.11 7.85
N LEU A 6 6.66 0.38 8.69
CA LEU A 6 6.95 1.44 9.67
C LEU A 6 7.89 1.00 10.79
N SER A 7 8.14 -0.30 10.91
CA SER A 7 9.16 -0.87 11.81
C SER A 7 10.42 -1.33 11.08
N GLN A 8 10.42 -1.26 9.75
CA GLN A 8 11.59 -1.50 8.91
C GLN A 8 12.39 -0.19 8.75
N GLY A 9 13.60 -0.32 8.20
CA GLY A 9 14.47 0.81 7.93
C GLY A 9 15.87 0.34 7.51
N LYS A 10 16.63 1.23 6.90
CA LYS A 10 18.01 1.00 6.47
C LYS A 10 18.98 1.73 7.38
N ILE A 11 20.01 1.04 7.87
CA ILE A 11 21.00 1.63 8.80
C ILE A 11 21.84 2.66 8.04
N GLU A 12 22.12 2.42 6.77
CA GLU A 12 22.90 3.32 5.91
C GLU A 12 22.22 4.70 5.79
N MET A 13 20.90 4.71 5.57
CA MET A 13 20.10 5.95 5.56
C MET A 13 20.02 6.61 6.95
N ALA A 14 20.10 5.82 8.02
CA ALA A 14 20.13 6.35 9.38
C ALA A 14 21.48 7.01 9.70
N ASP A 15 22.59 6.47 9.18
CA ASP A 15 23.93 7.05 9.28
C ASP A 15 23.99 8.40 8.56
N GLU A 16 23.49 8.48 7.33
CA GLU A 16 23.39 9.74 6.58
C GLU A 16 22.56 10.80 7.34
N ALA A 17 21.46 10.39 7.96
CA ALA A 17 20.61 11.28 8.74
C ALA A 17 21.30 11.85 9.99
N LEU A 18 22.35 11.21 10.53
CA LEU A 18 23.17 11.80 11.60
C LEU A 18 23.96 13.03 11.13
N ASP A 19 24.26 13.10 9.84
CA ASP A 19 24.98 14.21 9.19
C ASP A 19 24.03 15.18 8.44
N ASP A 20 22.74 15.15 8.79
CA ASP A 20 21.65 15.94 8.18
C ASP A 20 21.42 15.65 6.69
N ILE A 21 21.85 14.49 6.21
CA ILE A 21 21.62 14.02 4.84
C ILE A 21 20.38 13.12 4.85
N TRP A 22 19.33 13.58 4.18
CA TRP A 22 18.03 12.91 4.15
C TRP A 22 17.87 12.12 2.86
N ASP A 23 18.23 10.84 2.88
CA ASP A 23 17.85 9.86 1.86
C ASP A 23 16.44 9.32 2.15
N ILE A 24 15.52 9.64 1.25
CA ILE A 24 14.11 9.27 1.33
C ILE A 24 13.75 8.13 0.36
N GLY A 25 14.75 7.49 -0.25
CA GLY A 25 14.60 6.36 -1.15
C GLY A 25 14.85 6.69 -2.63
N PRO A 26 14.64 5.70 -3.52
CA PRO A 26 15.27 5.64 -4.85
C PRO A 26 14.75 6.66 -5.87
N ARG A 27 13.70 7.44 -5.54
CA ARG A 27 13.09 8.41 -6.46
C ARG A 27 13.73 9.80 -6.38
N ALA A 28 14.57 10.04 -5.37
CA ALA A 28 15.23 11.32 -5.16
C ALA A 28 16.68 11.09 -4.75
N THR A 29 17.54 12.04 -5.10
CA THR A 29 18.90 12.10 -4.56
C THR A 29 18.84 12.54 -3.09
N PRO A 30 19.73 12.05 -2.21
CA PRO A 30 19.80 12.53 -0.83
C PRO A 30 20.03 14.04 -0.75
N VAL A 31 19.41 14.70 0.23
CA VAL A 31 19.47 16.17 0.38
C VAL A 31 19.99 16.53 1.77
N LYS A 32 20.96 17.45 1.84
CA LYS A 32 21.42 18.00 3.11
C LYS A 32 20.49 19.11 3.60
N ILE A 33 19.87 18.95 4.77
CA ILE A 33 18.92 19.91 5.36
C ILE A 33 19.31 20.18 6.82
N ALA A 34 19.92 21.33 7.07
CA ALA A 34 20.34 21.76 8.41
C ALA A 34 20.29 23.30 8.53
N PRO A 35 19.45 23.88 9.42
CA PRO A 35 18.38 23.23 10.18
C PRO A 35 17.17 22.85 9.30
N ILE A 36 16.32 21.95 9.79
CA ILE A 36 14.99 21.72 9.20
C ILE A 36 14.09 22.92 9.51
N THR A 37 13.54 23.54 8.46
CA THR A 37 12.66 24.71 8.51
C THR A 37 11.18 24.37 8.35
N TRP A 38 10.87 23.12 7.99
CA TRP A 38 9.52 22.61 7.69
C TRP A 38 8.87 23.26 6.46
N HIS A 39 9.67 23.86 5.58
CA HIS A 39 9.25 24.41 4.29
C HIS A 39 10.01 23.77 3.11
N GLU A 40 10.74 22.68 3.37
CA GLU A 40 11.56 21.98 2.39
C GLU A 40 10.72 21.48 1.21
N ASN A 41 11.20 21.78 0.01
CA ASN A 41 10.65 21.27 -1.24
C ASN A 41 11.76 21.06 -2.31
N PRO A 42 12.82 20.29 -2.01
CA PRO A 42 13.94 20.10 -2.94
C PRO A 42 13.56 19.22 -4.16
N HIS A 43 12.46 18.48 -4.07
CA HIS A 43 12.08 17.45 -5.04
C HIS A 43 10.54 17.40 -5.23
N ASP A 44 10.04 16.32 -5.83
CA ASP A 44 8.64 16.18 -6.22
C ASP A 44 7.67 15.89 -5.05
N LYS A 45 6.38 15.68 -5.41
CA LYS A 45 5.32 15.37 -4.44
C LYS A 45 5.58 14.10 -3.62
N TYR A 46 6.24 13.10 -4.23
CA TYR A 46 6.56 11.87 -3.52
C TYR A 46 7.61 12.14 -2.46
N TRP A 47 8.60 12.99 -2.77
CA TRP A 47 9.57 13.39 -1.75
C TRP A 47 8.91 14.06 -0.55
N ARG A 48 7.98 14.98 -0.81
CA ARG A 48 7.23 15.68 0.24
C ARG A 48 6.42 14.71 1.09
N PHE A 49 5.69 13.78 0.46
CA PHE A 49 4.95 12.73 1.17
C PHE A 49 5.86 11.93 2.13
N ILE A 50 7.06 11.53 1.70
CA ILE A 50 7.98 10.78 2.56
C ILE A 50 8.50 11.63 3.72
N PHE A 51 8.98 12.84 3.42
CA PHE A 51 9.61 13.72 4.40
C PHE A 51 8.61 14.23 5.45
N TYR A 52 7.49 14.81 5.01
CA TYR A 52 6.45 15.35 5.90
C TYR A 52 5.59 14.27 6.56
N GLY A 53 5.64 13.03 6.08
CA GLY A 53 5.13 11.85 6.78
C GLY A 53 6.05 11.39 7.92
N LEU A 54 7.20 12.05 8.14
CA LEU A 54 8.24 11.70 9.11
C LEU A 54 8.79 10.27 8.96
N ARG A 55 8.56 9.65 7.81
CA ARG A 55 8.93 8.25 7.55
C ARG A 55 10.43 7.96 7.70
N PRO A 56 11.36 8.88 7.34
CA PRO A 56 12.80 8.68 7.58
C PRO A 56 13.16 8.40 9.03
N LEU A 57 12.35 8.84 10.01
CA LEU A 57 12.58 8.51 11.42
C LEU A 57 12.51 7.00 11.70
N SER A 58 11.84 6.22 10.84
CA SER A 58 11.83 4.75 10.95
C SER A 58 13.22 4.14 10.70
N ASN A 59 14.05 4.76 9.85
CA ASN A 59 15.44 4.34 9.63
C ASN A 59 16.27 4.53 10.91
N LEU A 60 16.22 5.73 11.50
CA LEU A 60 16.88 6.04 12.77
C LEU A 60 16.40 5.11 13.89
N LEU A 61 15.09 4.86 13.96
CA LEU A 61 14.48 4.02 15.00
C LEU A 61 14.95 2.57 14.86
N ARG A 62 14.99 2.06 13.62
CA ARG A 62 15.54 0.74 13.32
C ARG A 62 17.02 0.67 13.70
N ALA A 63 17.82 1.66 13.33
CA ALA A 63 19.24 1.70 13.63
C ALA A 63 19.51 1.75 15.14
N TYR A 64 18.75 2.55 15.89
CA TYR A 64 18.83 2.61 17.36
C TYR A 64 18.61 1.23 18.00
N TYR A 65 17.49 0.56 17.70
CA TYR A 65 17.18 -0.75 18.28
C TYR A 65 18.07 -1.90 17.77
N THR A 66 18.75 -1.71 16.64
CA THR A 66 19.65 -2.74 16.08
C THR A 66 21.07 -2.61 16.63
N THR A 67 21.55 -1.38 16.83
CA THR A 67 22.95 -1.10 17.18
C THR A 67 23.15 -0.69 18.64
N GLY A 68 22.10 -0.19 19.30
CA GLY A 68 22.19 0.46 20.61
C GLY A 68 22.88 1.84 20.59
N LYS A 69 23.25 2.38 19.42
CA LYS A 69 23.93 3.68 19.32
C LYS A 69 22.96 4.82 19.63
N VAL A 70 23.19 5.47 20.76
CA VAL A 70 22.35 6.56 21.30
C VAL A 70 22.21 7.75 20.34
N ALA A 71 23.20 7.99 19.48
CA ALA A 71 23.15 9.07 18.48
C ALA A 71 21.89 9.04 17.60
N TYR A 72 21.39 7.85 17.22
CA TYR A 72 20.16 7.75 16.42
C TYR A 72 18.91 8.16 17.21
N ARG A 73 18.84 7.78 18.49
CA ARG A 73 17.76 8.22 19.40
C ARG A 73 17.80 9.73 19.57
N ASP A 74 18.98 10.28 19.84
CA ASP A 74 19.15 11.71 20.05
C ASP A 74 18.78 12.50 18.79
N LYS A 75 19.10 11.99 17.59
CA LYS A 75 18.67 12.59 16.33
C LYS A 75 17.16 12.54 16.13
N ILE A 76 16.49 11.45 16.49
CA ILE A 76 15.02 11.39 16.49
C ILE A 76 14.44 12.47 17.41
N LEU A 77 14.96 12.58 18.64
CA LEU A 77 14.48 13.56 19.61
C LEU A 77 14.73 15.00 19.14
N GLU A 78 15.85 15.28 18.48
CA GLU A 78 16.14 16.57 17.84
C GLU A 78 15.08 16.94 16.79
N VAL A 79 14.79 16.02 15.86
CA VAL A 79 13.79 16.24 14.80
C VAL A 79 12.40 16.43 15.39
N LEU A 80 12.00 15.61 16.38
CA LEU A 80 10.71 15.73 17.03
C LEU A 80 10.57 17.04 17.81
N ARG A 81 11.63 17.54 18.45
CA ARG A 81 11.61 18.88 19.07
C ARG A 81 11.41 19.97 18.05
N SER A 82 12.14 19.91 16.92
CA SER A 82 11.98 20.87 15.82
C SER A 82 10.55 20.84 15.25
N TYR A 83 10.01 19.64 15.01
CA TYR A 83 8.65 19.44 14.52
C TYR A 83 7.60 19.99 15.50
N ASN A 84 7.72 19.65 16.78
CA ASN A 84 6.79 20.12 17.81
C ASN A 84 6.83 21.66 17.93
N ALA A 85 8.02 22.26 17.90
CA ALA A 85 8.15 23.72 17.92
C ALA A 85 7.48 24.37 16.70
N PHE A 86 7.59 23.76 15.53
CA PHE A 86 6.92 24.22 14.31
C PHE A 86 5.39 24.09 14.39
N GLU A 87 4.87 22.93 14.85
CA GLU A 87 3.43 22.71 15.05
C GLU A 87 2.83 23.73 16.02
N VAL A 88 3.51 24.01 17.14
CA VAL A 88 3.09 25.05 18.11
C VAL A 88 3.10 26.43 17.46
N ALA A 89 4.16 26.77 16.71
CA ALA A 89 4.28 28.06 16.06
C ALA A 89 3.21 28.27 14.98
N ARG A 90 2.85 27.24 14.20
CA ARG A 90 1.85 27.38 13.15
C ARG A 90 0.42 27.44 13.68
N GLY A 91 0.11 26.79 14.81
CA GLY A 91 -1.24 26.70 15.36
C GLY A 91 -2.18 25.95 14.39
N ASP A 92 -3.32 26.56 14.07
CA ASP A 92 -4.34 25.99 13.17
C ASP A 92 -4.15 26.39 11.70
N ARG A 93 -3.05 27.08 11.37
CA ARG A 93 -2.75 27.45 9.98
C ARG A 93 -2.43 26.22 9.16
N GLU A 94 -3.14 26.10 8.05
CA GLU A 94 -2.93 25.03 7.06
C GLU A 94 -1.51 25.09 6.49
N HIS A 95 -0.91 23.92 6.32
CA HIS A 95 0.39 23.74 5.72
C HIS A 95 0.30 22.76 4.56
N ALA A 96 0.60 23.26 3.35
CA ALA A 96 0.37 22.60 2.07
C ALA A 96 0.95 21.17 1.93
N TYR A 97 1.93 20.79 2.76
CA TYR A 97 2.55 19.47 2.72
C TYR A 97 2.33 18.63 3.98
N LEU A 98 2.03 19.26 5.12
CA LEU A 98 1.80 18.53 6.37
C LEU A 98 0.34 18.08 6.45
N ASP A 99 -0.56 18.91 5.95
CA ASP A 99 -2.01 18.71 6.00
C ASP A 99 -2.54 18.05 4.70
N ASP A 100 -1.68 17.31 4.01
CA ASP A 100 -2.08 16.33 2.98
C ASP A 100 -2.58 15.05 3.69
N PRO A 101 -3.82 14.56 3.42
CA PRO A 101 -4.44 13.44 4.12
C PRO A 101 -3.58 12.19 4.25
N HIS A 102 -3.09 11.70 3.12
CA HIS A 102 -2.23 10.53 3.06
C HIS A 102 -0.91 10.75 3.83
N THR A 103 -0.31 11.93 3.71
CA THR A 103 0.89 12.30 4.48
C THR A 103 0.62 12.34 5.99
N ALA A 104 -0.50 12.93 6.42
CA ALA A 104 -0.91 13.02 7.81
C ALA A 104 -1.16 11.64 8.42
N ALA A 105 -1.79 10.72 7.67
CA ALA A 105 -2.00 9.34 8.09
C ALA A 105 -0.68 8.61 8.40
N PHE A 106 0.31 8.72 7.51
CA PHE A 106 1.63 8.12 7.74
C PHE A 106 2.37 8.78 8.91
N ARG A 107 2.28 10.11 9.03
CA ARG A 107 2.84 10.84 10.17
C ARG A 107 2.24 10.34 11.48
N ALA A 108 0.92 10.21 11.57
CA ALA A 108 0.25 9.65 12.74
C ALA A 108 0.82 8.29 13.13
N MET A 109 0.87 7.34 12.19
CA MET A 109 1.39 6.01 12.50
C MET A 109 2.88 6.02 12.92
N VAL A 110 3.72 6.85 12.30
CA VAL A 110 5.14 7.03 12.72
C VAL A 110 5.22 7.58 14.13
N LEU A 111 4.46 8.62 14.45
CA LEU A 111 4.46 9.27 15.76
C LEU A 111 3.96 8.31 16.86
N VAL A 112 2.88 7.56 16.62
CA VAL A 112 2.38 6.52 17.55
C VAL A 112 3.44 5.43 17.78
N ASN A 113 4.16 5.01 16.73
CA ASN A 113 5.24 4.03 16.85
C ASN A 113 6.36 4.49 17.79
N ILE A 114 6.85 5.71 17.54
CA ILE A 114 7.95 6.29 18.30
C ILE A 114 7.52 6.48 19.76
N HIS A 115 6.33 7.07 19.98
CA HIS A 115 5.75 7.23 21.31
C HIS A 115 5.73 5.89 22.06
N GLY A 116 5.04 4.88 21.51
CA GLY A 116 4.88 3.59 22.19
C GLY A 116 6.20 2.86 22.45
N LYS A 117 7.19 2.98 21.56
CA LYS A 117 8.51 2.34 21.74
C LYS A 117 9.37 3.08 22.77
N PHE A 118 9.50 4.40 22.66
CA PHE A 118 10.32 5.17 23.59
C PHE A 118 9.71 5.24 24.99
N SER A 119 8.38 5.25 25.14
CA SER A 119 7.74 5.17 26.46
C SER A 119 8.06 3.84 27.16
N ARG A 120 8.09 2.71 26.43
CA ARG A 120 8.42 1.39 27.01
C ARG A 120 9.89 1.27 27.43
N THR A 121 10.80 2.01 26.78
CA THR A 121 12.23 1.98 27.10
C THR A 121 12.70 3.17 27.92
N ASN A 122 11.78 4.03 28.39
CA ASN A 122 12.07 5.28 29.09
C ASN A 122 13.04 6.21 28.33
N ASP A 123 12.94 6.19 26.99
CA ASP A 123 13.74 7.00 26.06
C ASP A 123 13.00 8.26 25.61
N LEU A 124 11.76 8.50 26.09
CA LEU A 124 10.93 9.64 25.71
C LEU A 124 10.99 10.74 26.79
N PRO A 125 11.73 11.83 26.59
CA PRO A 125 11.78 12.94 27.52
C PRO A 125 10.41 13.63 27.66
N ALA A 126 10.13 14.20 28.83
CA ALA A 126 8.83 14.80 29.13
C ALA A 126 8.45 15.97 28.20
N ASP A 127 9.44 16.79 27.79
CA ASP A 127 9.25 17.89 26.85
C ASP A 127 8.79 17.40 25.46
N VAL A 128 9.37 16.28 25.00
CA VAL A 128 9.01 15.66 23.72
C VAL A 128 7.69 14.90 23.84
N ALA A 129 7.46 14.20 24.94
CA ALA A 129 6.25 13.40 25.18
C ALA A 129 4.98 14.25 25.08
N ALA A 130 4.95 15.41 25.74
CA ALA A 130 3.80 16.30 25.74
C ALA A 130 3.48 16.84 24.33
N GLY A 131 4.49 17.34 23.62
CA GLY A 131 4.31 17.84 22.25
C GLY A 131 3.91 16.74 21.26
N LEU A 132 4.48 15.55 21.42
CA LEU A 132 4.15 14.39 20.59
C LEU A 132 2.69 13.95 20.80
N ARG A 133 2.23 13.87 22.06
CA ARG A 133 0.84 13.56 22.38
C ARG A 133 -0.12 14.59 21.79
N ALA A 134 0.18 15.89 21.94
CA ALA A 134 -0.63 16.95 21.35
C ALA A 134 -0.68 16.87 19.81
N SER A 135 0.44 16.56 19.14
CA SER A 135 0.44 16.35 17.69
C SER A 135 -0.36 15.12 17.27
N ILE A 136 -0.33 14.03 18.03
CA ILE A 136 -1.11 12.82 17.76
C ILE A 136 -2.61 13.11 17.90
N GLU A 137 -3.00 13.85 18.95
CA GLU A 137 -4.39 14.27 19.17
C GLU A 137 -4.89 15.19 18.04
N LYS A 138 -4.08 16.17 17.63
CA LYS A 138 -4.37 17.03 16.46
C LYS A 138 -4.56 16.22 15.18
N LEU A 139 -3.72 15.19 14.97
CA LEU A 139 -3.87 14.27 13.83
C LEU A 139 -5.14 13.43 13.92
N GLY A 140 -5.59 13.05 15.12
CA GLY A 140 -6.87 12.39 15.35
C GLY A 140 -8.04 13.23 14.85
N PHE A 141 -8.10 14.51 15.25
CA PHE A 141 -9.12 15.44 14.76
C PHE A 141 -9.01 15.71 13.25
N PHE A 142 -7.78 15.85 12.74
CA PHE A 142 -7.57 16.06 11.31
C PHE A 142 -8.09 14.89 10.48
N LEU A 143 -7.77 13.66 10.89
CA LEU A 143 -8.20 12.42 10.24
C LEU A 143 -9.68 12.11 10.48
N GLU A 144 -10.29 12.58 11.57
CA GLU A 144 -11.73 12.44 11.81
C GLU A 144 -12.57 13.21 10.78
N ASP A 145 -12.10 14.37 10.31
CA ASP A 145 -12.82 15.22 9.37
C ASP A 145 -13.02 14.55 8.01
N GLU A 146 -14.28 14.38 7.60
CA GLU A 146 -14.64 13.76 6.30
C GLU A 146 -14.06 14.51 5.10
N ARG A 147 -13.73 15.80 5.24
CA ARG A 147 -13.09 16.59 4.17
C ARG A 147 -11.65 16.15 3.89
N HIS A 148 -11.03 15.46 4.85
CA HIS A 148 -9.68 14.90 4.73
C HIS A 148 -9.70 13.38 4.59
N PHE A 149 -10.84 12.78 4.22
CA PHE A 149 -10.94 11.36 3.96
C PHE A 149 -11.07 11.08 2.47
N GLU A 150 -10.10 10.36 1.91
CA GLU A 150 -10.06 9.98 0.49
C GLU A 150 -10.90 8.72 0.23
N ASP A 151 -12.22 8.83 0.39
CA ASP A 151 -13.16 7.74 0.13
C ASP A 151 -13.08 7.24 -1.33
N GLY A 152 -13.24 5.93 -1.53
CA GLY A 152 -13.13 5.29 -2.84
C GLY A 152 -11.71 5.23 -3.42
N GLN A 153 -10.67 5.67 -2.68
CA GLN A 153 -9.28 5.58 -3.09
C GLN A 153 -8.48 4.63 -2.18
N ASN A 154 -7.40 4.06 -2.71
CA ASN A 154 -6.51 3.20 -1.93
C ASN A 154 -5.83 3.94 -0.73
N HIS A 155 -5.76 5.27 -0.77
CA HIS A 155 -5.25 6.08 0.35
C HIS A 155 -6.15 6.03 1.59
N GLY A 156 -7.46 5.92 1.41
CA GLY A 156 -8.43 5.90 2.51
C GLY A 156 -8.17 4.77 3.51
N PHE A 157 -7.64 3.63 3.07
CA PHE A 157 -7.25 2.54 3.99
C PHE A 157 -6.16 3.00 4.97
N ASN A 158 -5.18 3.77 4.49
CA ASN A 158 -4.11 4.29 5.34
C ASN A 158 -4.63 5.32 6.34
N GLU A 159 -5.58 6.17 5.93
CA GLU A 159 -6.21 7.18 6.78
C GLU A 159 -7.05 6.56 7.89
N ALA A 160 -7.91 5.60 7.54
CA ALA A 160 -8.70 4.85 8.50
C ALA A 160 -7.81 4.03 9.46
N ALA A 161 -6.80 3.34 8.95
CA ALA A 161 -5.84 2.60 9.76
C ALA A 161 -5.04 3.51 10.72
N ALA A 162 -4.69 4.72 10.28
CA ALA A 162 -4.02 5.71 11.12
C ALA A 162 -4.92 6.19 12.26
N LEU A 163 -6.18 6.53 11.97
CA LEU A 163 -7.15 6.93 12.99
C LEU A 163 -7.42 5.80 14.00
N LEU A 164 -7.58 4.57 13.51
CA LEU A 164 -7.72 3.39 14.35
C LEU A 164 -6.49 3.17 15.25
N THR A 165 -5.29 3.37 14.69
CA THR A 165 -4.03 3.25 15.43
C THR A 165 -3.95 4.27 16.56
N ILE A 166 -4.36 5.53 16.33
CA ILE A 166 -4.43 6.54 17.39
C ILE A 166 -5.40 6.09 18.47
N ALA A 167 -6.66 5.81 18.09
CA ALA A 167 -7.74 5.50 19.00
C ALA A 167 -7.41 4.35 19.98
N VAL A 168 -6.83 3.26 19.47
CA VAL A 168 -6.52 2.06 20.28
C VAL A 168 -5.28 2.25 21.15
N ASN A 169 -4.29 3.04 20.71
CA ASN A 169 -3.05 3.25 21.48
C ASN A 169 -3.17 4.38 22.52
N PHE A 170 -4.18 5.25 22.39
CA PHE A 170 -4.45 6.37 23.30
C PHE A 170 -5.92 6.34 23.77
N PRO A 171 -6.37 5.25 24.43
CA PRO A 171 -7.76 5.09 24.84
C PRO A 171 -8.23 6.12 25.88
N GLU A 172 -7.31 6.86 26.49
CA GLU A 172 -7.60 7.93 27.44
C GLU A 172 -7.92 9.28 26.79
N MET A 173 -7.69 9.44 25.47
CA MET A 173 -8.15 10.62 24.74
C MET A 173 -9.68 10.63 24.69
N ARG A 174 -10.29 11.82 24.86
CA ARG A 174 -11.75 11.97 25.01
C ARG A 174 -12.50 11.40 23.81
N GLU A 175 -11.93 11.50 22.62
CA GLU A 175 -12.51 11.14 21.34
C GLU A 175 -12.12 9.72 20.88
N ALA A 176 -11.23 9.03 21.61
CA ALA A 176 -10.65 7.75 21.18
C ALA A 176 -11.72 6.72 20.80
N SER A 177 -12.78 6.56 21.59
CA SER A 177 -13.87 5.63 21.27
C SER A 177 -14.65 6.03 20.01
N ALA A 178 -14.86 7.32 19.77
CA ALA A 178 -15.52 7.82 18.57
C ALA A 178 -14.64 7.62 17.32
N TRP A 179 -13.34 7.93 17.44
CA TRP A 179 -12.36 7.70 16.39
C TRP A 179 -12.22 6.22 16.03
N GLN A 180 -12.24 5.31 17.02
CA GLN A 180 -12.25 3.88 16.74
C GLN A 180 -13.48 3.46 15.94
N ALA A 181 -14.68 3.92 16.34
CA ALA A 181 -15.92 3.59 15.63
C ALA A 181 -15.92 4.13 14.19
N LEU A 182 -15.51 5.39 14.00
CA LEU A 182 -15.39 6.01 12.68
C LEU A 182 -14.37 5.30 11.79
N ALA A 183 -13.21 4.94 12.33
CA ALA A 183 -12.20 4.22 11.56
C ALA A 183 -12.71 2.85 11.08
N LEU A 184 -13.45 2.12 11.92
CA LEU A 184 -14.05 0.85 11.54
C LEU A 184 -15.15 1.01 10.49
N GLU A 185 -16.01 2.03 10.62
CA GLU A 185 -17.02 2.37 9.61
C GLU A 185 -16.39 2.72 8.26
N ARG A 186 -15.30 3.50 8.27
CA ARG A 186 -14.56 3.83 7.05
C ARG A 186 -13.88 2.63 6.41
N LEU A 187 -13.28 1.74 7.20
CA LEU A 187 -12.75 0.48 6.68
C LEU A 187 -13.85 -0.37 6.04
N GLU A 188 -15.05 -0.43 6.64
CA GLU A 188 -16.21 -1.10 6.05
C GLU A 188 -16.61 -0.48 4.71
N ARG A 189 -16.77 0.85 4.66
CA ARG A 189 -17.09 1.59 3.42
C ARG A 189 -16.06 1.35 2.33
N LEU A 190 -14.78 1.45 2.65
CA LEU A 190 -13.69 1.24 1.69
C LEU A 190 -13.69 -0.19 1.14
N MET A 191 -13.87 -1.20 2.00
CA MET A 191 -13.96 -2.59 1.54
C MET A 191 -15.12 -2.81 0.56
N VAL A 192 -16.21 -2.04 0.67
CA VAL A 192 -17.35 -2.08 -0.27
C VAL A 192 -17.08 -1.23 -1.52
N SER A 193 -16.47 -0.06 -1.39
CA SER A 193 -16.30 0.88 -2.50
C SER A 193 -15.08 0.59 -3.38
N THR A 194 -14.04 -0.05 -2.86
CA THR A 194 -12.78 -0.29 -3.57
C THR A 194 -12.48 -1.75 -3.86
N VAL A 195 -13.30 -2.68 -3.37
CA VAL A 195 -13.17 -4.11 -3.67
C VAL A 195 -14.52 -4.64 -4.11
N ASP A 196 -14.61 -5.11 -5.35
CA ASP A 196 -15.83 -5.67 -5.92
C ASP A 196 -16.28 -6.92 -5.15
N ASP A 197 -17.55 -7.32 -5.30
CA ASP A 197 -18.13 -8.50 -4.64
C ASP A 197 -17.39 -9.81 -4.98
N ASP A 198 -16.70 -9.87 -6.13
CA ASP A 198 -15.86 -10.99 -6.54
C ASP A 198 -14.41 -10.90 -6.04
N GLY A 199 -14.10 -9.91 -5.19
CA GLY A 199 -12.85 -9.76 -4.46
C GLY A 199 -11.76 -8.99 -5.20
N VAL A 200 -12.00 -8.46 -6.39
CA VAL A 200 -10.97 -7.71 -7.12
C VAL A 200 -11.01 -6.25 -6.71
N GLU A 201 -9.84 -5.63 -6.71
CA GLU A 201 -9.71 -4.21 -6.44
C GLU A 201 -10.15 -3.42 -7.70
N VAL A 202 -10.91 -2.35 -7.49
CA VAL A 202 -11.69 -1.67 -8.55
C VAL A 202 -10.84 -0.97 -9.62
N GLU A 203 -9.55 -0.71 -9.37
CA GLU A 203 -8.63 -0.17 -10.38
C GLU A 203 -8.29 -1.18 -11.48
N ASN A 204 -8.77 -2.44 -11.38
CA ASN A 204 -8.53 -3.52 -12.35
C ASN A 204 -7.04 -3.70 -12.70
N SER A 205 -6.18 -3.40 -11.73
CA SER A 205 -4.74 -3.51 -11.84
C SER A 205 -4.26 -4.58 -10.85
N PRO A 206 -3.70 -5.71 -11.32
CA PRO A 206 -3.02 -6.67 -10.47
C PRO A 206 -2.02 -6.04 -9.49
N PHE A 207 -1.29 -4.99 -9.90
CA PHE A 207 -0.38 -4.27 -9.01
C PHE A 207 -1.13 -3.62 -7.84
N TYR A 208 -2.18 -2.84 -8.11
CA TYR A 208 -2.96 -2.18 -7.06
C TYR A 208 -3.76 -3.16 -6.21
N HIS A 209 -4.21 -4.26 -6.78
CA HIS A 209 -4.81 -5.33 -5.99
C HIS A 209 -3.86 -5.86 -4.91
N PHE A 210 -2.61 -6.21 -5.26
CA PHE A 210 -1.63 -6.65 -4.26
C PHE A 210 -1.23 -5.53 -3.29
N TYR A 211 -1.22 -4.28 -3.73
CA TYR A 211 -0.99 -3.11 -2.89
C TYR A 211 -2.09 -2.99 -1.81
N VAL A 212 -3.36 -2.95 -2.20
CA VAL A 212 -4.50 -2.85 -1.26
C VAL A 212 -4.60 -4.08 -0.37
N LEU A 213 -4.45 -5.29 -0.92
CA LEU A 213 -4.46 -6.54 -0.14
C LEU A 213 -3.37 -6.54 0.94
N THR A 214 -2.23 -5.90 0.70
CA THR A 214 -1.15 -5.77 1.70
C THR A 214 -1.60 -4.96 2.91
N PHE A 215 -2.36 -3.88 2.73
CA PHE A 215 -2.84 -3.05 3.85
C PHE A 215 -4.01 -3.71 4.57
N VAL A 216 -5.03 -4.12 3.84
CA VAL A 216 -6.24 -4.77 4.39
C VAL A 216 -5.89 -6.00 5.23
N LEU A 217 -4.93 -6.81 4.78
CA LEU A 217 -4.44 -7.96 5.54
C LEU A 217 -3.71 -7.57 6.83
N GLN A 218 -2.93 -6.49 6.79
CA GLN A 218 -2.26 -5.99 7.97
C GLN A 218 -3.24 -5.38 8.96
N ASP A 219 -4.28 -4.70 8.48
CA ASP A 219 -5.39 -4.21 9.30
C ASP A 219 -6.11 -5.36 9.98
N SER A 220 -6.48 -6.42 9.23
CA SER A 220 -7.09 -7.64 9.78
C SER A 220 -6.24 -8.24 10.91
N LYS A 221 -4.95 -8.50 10.65
CA LYS A 221 -4.03 -9.07 11.64
C LYS A 221 -3.80 -8.17 12.85
N TRP A 222 -3.78 -6.86 12.62
CA TRP A 222 -3.60 -5.90 13.70
C TRP A 222 -4.85 -5.84 14.58
N MET A 223 -6.05 -5.82 13.99
CA MET A 223 -7.31 -5.89 14.72
C MET A 223 -7.37 -7.16 15.59
N ASP A 224 -7.00 -8.32 15.04
CA ASP A 224 -6.92 -9.58 15.81
C ASP A 224 -5.94 -9.46 16.99
N ARG A 225 -4.75 -8.91 16.75
CA ARG A 225 -3.70 -8.76 17.77
C ARG A 225 -4.12 -7.86 18.93
N PHE A 226 -4.90 -6.83 18.65
CA PHE A 226 -5.34 -5.82 19.62
C PHE A 226 -6.76 -6.08 20.15
N GLY A 227 -7.42 -7.17 19.73
CA GLY A 227 -8.77 -7.50 20.17
C GLY A 227 -9.84 -6.52 19.68
N VAL A 228 -9.60 -5.85 18.55
CA VAL A 228 -10.57 -4.94 17.92
C VAL A 228 -11.51 -5.77 17.04
N PRO A 229 -12.84 -5.65 17.21
CA PRO A 229 -13.79 -6.35 16.35
C PRO A 229 -13.72 -5.79 14.92
N LYS A 230 -13.49 -6.68 13.95
CA LYS A 230 -13.47 -6.33 12.53
C LYS A 230 -14.88 -5.98 12.05
N PRO A 231 -15.02 -5.13 11.01
CA PRO A 231 -16.31 -4.90 10.37
C PRO A 231 -16.96 -6.21 9.88
N PRO A 232 -18.30 -6.28 9.81
CA PRO A 232 -19.00 -7.45 9.28
C PRO A 232 -18.50 -7.83 7.88
N GLY A 233 -18.24 -9.12 7.64
CA GLY A 233 -17.83 -9.63 6.33
C GLY A 233 -16.38 -9.29 5.91
N PHE A 234 -15.61 -8.57 6.74
CA PHE A 234 -14.24 -8.15 6.40
C PHE A 234 -13.34 -9.32 6.00
N ASP A 235 -13.23 -10.35 6.86
CA ASP A 235 -12.37 -11.52 6.57
C ASP A 235 -12.85 -12.32 5.34
N ALA A 236 -14.16 -12.35 5.08
CA ALA A 236 -14.71 -12.99 3.89
C ALA A 236 -14.32 -12.23 2.61
N GLN A 237 -14.32 -10.90 2.64
CA GLN A 237 -13.85 -10.07 1.52
C GLN A 237 -12.34 -10.19 1.33
N VAL A 238 -11.54 -10.24 2.42
CA VAL A 238 -10.10 -10.55 2.35
C VAL A 238 -9.86 -11.91 1.69
N ALA A 239 -10.63 -12.94 2.05
CA ALA A 239 -10.51 -14.26 1.44
C ALA A 239 -10.80 -14.23 -0.07
N ARG A 240 -11.80 -13.46 -0.52
CA ARG A 240 -12.07 -13.25 -1.95
C ARG A 240 -10.94 -12.50 -2.66
N MET A 241 -10.27 -11.55 -2.01
CA MET A 241 -9.05 -10.94 -2.57
C MET A 241 -7.93 -11.98 -2.75
N PHE A 242 -7.77 -12.93 -1.83
CA PHE A 242 -6.82 -14.04 -2.02
C PHE A 242 -7.18 -14.97 -3.19
N ASP A 243 -8.47 -15.14 -3.50
CA ASP A 243 -8.91 -15.86 -4.69
C ASP A 243 -8.39 -15.16 -5.95
N TYR A 244 -8.57 -13.84 -6.07
CA TYR A 244 -7.97 -13.09 -7.17
C TYR A 244 -6.44 -13.18 -7.18
N ALA A 245 -5.76 -13.01 -6.04
CA ALA A 245 -4.31 -13.11 -5.93
C ALA A 245 -3.76 -14.48 -6.37
N THR A 246 -4.56 -15.55 -6.27
CA THR A 246 -4.21 -16.90 -6.76
C THR A 246 -4.14 -16.94 -8.28
N TYR A 247 -5.00 -16.20 -8.98
CA TYR A 247 -5.08 -16.22 -10.44
C TYR A 247 -4.38 -15.03 -11.12
N GLY A 248 -4.27 -13.88 -10.45
CA GLY A 248 -3.66 -12.65 -10.94
C GLY A 248 -2.13 -12.63 -11.00
N VAL A 249 -1.48 -13.80 -10.88
CA VAL A 249 -0.02 -13.95 -10.94
C VAL A 249 0.37 -14.93 -12.05
N GLN A 250 1.28 -14.47 -12.92
CA GLN A 250 1.86 -15.28 -13.99
C GLN A 250 2.72 -16.42 -13.41
N PRO A 251 2.98 -17.49 -14.19
CA PRO A 251 3.78 -18.61 -13.72
C PRO A 251 5.24 -18.30 -13.32
N ASP A 252 5.79 -17.15 -13.70
CA ASP A 252 7.10 -16.67 -13.22
C ASP A 252 7.04 -15.88 -11.89
N GLY A 253 5.84 -15.71 -11.31
CA GLY A 253 5.62 -14.95 -10.09
C GLY A 253 5.49 -13.44 -10.30
N LEU A 254 5.48 -12.95 -11.54
CA LEU A 254 5.17 -11.56 -11.85
C LEU A 254 3.65 -11.38 -12.03
N VAL A 255 3.14 -10.20 -11.71
CA VAL A 255 1.78 -9.83 -12.13
C VAL A 255 1.76 -9.53 -13.63
N PRO A 256 0.67 -9.80 -14.36
CA PRO A 256 0.52 -9.31 -15.74
C PRO A 256 0.36 -7.79 -15.73
N LEU A 257 0.81 -7.13 -16.80
CA LEU A 257 0.83 -5.66 -16.90
C LEU A 257 -0.54 -5.04 -17.26
N LEU A 258 -1.63 -5.58 -16.72
CA LEU A 258 -2.99 -5.11 -17.01
C LEU A 258 -3.24 -3.73 -16.40
N GLY A 259 -3.87 -2.83 -17.16
CA GLY A 259 -4.14 -1.45 -16.74
C GLY A 259 -2.89 -0.73 -16.22
N ALA A 260 -3.04 0.02 -15.13
CA ALA A 260 -1.95 0.72 -14.46
C ALA A 260 -0.96 -0.19 -13.70
N SER A 261 -0.84 -1.46 -14.05
CA SER A 261 0.15 -2.35 -13.44
C SER A 261 1.57 -2.04 -13.93
N VAL A 262 2.52 -2.18 -13.02
CA VAL A 262 3.97 -2.10 -13.29
C VAL A 262 4.61 -3.47 -13.11
N LYS A 263 5.83 -3.65 -13.62
CA LYS A 263 6.59 -4.89 -13.41
C LYS A 263 6.78 -5.14 -11.91
N TYR A 264 6.03 -6.10 -11.39
CA TYR A 264 5.93 -6.34 -9.96
C TYR A 264 6.02 -7.84 -9.68
N ASN A 265 7.04 -8.24 -8.93
CA ASN A 265 7.15 -9.60 -8.43
C ASN A 265 6.40 -9.68 -7.10
N ALA A 266 5.21 -10.29 -7.14
CA ALA A 266 4.29 -10.28 -6.00
C ALA A 266 4.93 -10.88 -4.73
N SER A 267 5.77 -11.91 -4.88
CA SER A 267 6.46 -12.54 -3.74
C SER A 267 7.49 -11.65 -3.04
N LYS A 268 8.16 -10.78 -3.80
CA LYS A 268 9.20 -9.89 -3.28
C LYS A 268 8.62 -8.57 -2.80
N ALA A 269 7.58 -8.09 -3.46
CA ALA A 269 7.06 -6.75 -3.27
C ALA A 269 5.81 -6.68 -2.38
N ALA A 270 5.14 -7.81 -2.13
CA ALA A 270 4.09 -7.95 -1.11
C ALA A 270 4.46 -9.06 -0.09
N PRO A 271 5.59 -8.94 0.63
CA PRO A 271 6.06 -9.98 1.54
C PRO A 271 5.06 -10.26 2.68
N GLU A 272 4.26 -9.30 3.09
CA GLU A 272 3.20 -9.46 4.09
C GLU A 272 2.11 -10.42 3.61
N VAL A 273 1.68 -10.29 2.35
CA VAL A 273 0.67 -11.17 1.72
C VAL A 273 1.24 -12.58 1.56
N TYR A 274 2.48 -12.68 1.08
CA TYR A 274 3.13 -13.98 0.83
C TYR A 274 3.54 -14.72 2.12
N SER A 275 3.89 -13.99 3.18
CA SER A 275 4.12 -14.57 4.51
C SER A 275 2.81 -14.91 5.22
N ALA A 276 1.74 -14.14 5.00
CA ALA A 276 0.42 -14.44 5.53
C ALA A 276 -0.15 -15.75 5.00
N GLY A 277 0.00 -16.05 3.71
CA GLY A 277 -0.44 -17.35 3.18
C GLY A 277 0.18 -18.53 3.96
N ALA A 278 1.42 -18.39 4.44
CA ALA A 278 2.07 -19.42 5.27
C ALA A 278 1.51 -19.54 6.69
N LEU A 279 0.80 -18.51 7.17
CA LEU A 279 0.24 -18.40 8.52
C LEU A 279 -1.28 -18.59 8.56
N LEU A 280 -1.96 -18.30 7.45
CA LEU A 280 -3.38 -18.51 7.23
C LEU A 280 -3.59 -19.96 6.79
N SER A 281 -3.38 -20.91 7.69
CA SER A 281 -3.65 -22.32 7.39
C SER A 281 -4.33 -22.96 8.58
N ALA A 282 -5.66 -22.94 8.60
CA ALA A 282 -6.44 -23.94 9.32
C ALA A 282 -7.91 -23.98 8.91
N ASP A 283 -8.60 -22.84 8.74
CA ASP A 283 -10.06 -22.83 8.68
C ASP A 283 -10.64 -21.88 7.61
N ASP A 284 -10.25 -22.04 6.34
CA ASP A 284 -10.93 -21.36 5.25
C ASP A 284 -11.97 -22.27 4.57
N GLU A 285 -13.25 -21.97 4.78
CA GLU A 285 -14.39 -22.75 4.26
C GLU A 285 -14.31 -23.01 2.75
N PHE A 286 -13.62 -22.13 2.02
CA PHE A 286 -13.54 -22.14 0.56
C PHE A 286 -12.21 -22.68 0.00
N GLY A 287 -11.22 -23.05 0.83
CA GLY A 287 -9.92 -23.57 0.37
C GLY A 287 -9.10 -22.60 -0.51
N LEU A 288 -9.37 -21.29 -0.44
CA LEU A 288 -8.74 -20.23 -1.21
C LEU A 288 -7.29 -19.98 -0.79
N ILE A 289 -6.99 -20.09 0.50
CA ILE A 289 -5.65 -19.90 1.03
C ILE A 289 -4.72 -21.09 0.72
N PRO A 290 -5.15 -22.37 0.82
CA PRO A 290 -4.38 -23.50 0.28
C PRO A 290 -4.05 -23.34 -1.22
N ALA A 291 -4.99 -22.83 -2.02
CA ALA A 291 -4.79 -22.53 -3.44
C ALA A 291 -3.76 -21.42 -3.68
N PHE A 292 -3.90 -20.30 -2.95
CA PHE A 292 -2.92 -19.22 -2.96
C PHE A 292 -1.53 -19.72 -2.53
N ASN A 293 -1.46 -20.59 -1.52
CA ASN A 293 -0.22 -21.20 -1.04
C ASN A 293 0.51 -21.98 -2.15
N PHE A 294 -0.23 -22.70 -2.98
CA PHE A 294 0.31 -23.38 -4.15
C PHE A 294 0.93 -22.41 -5.15
N VAL A 295 0.19 -21.38 -5.54
CA VAL A 295 0.66 -20.41 -6.53
C VAL A 295 1.82 -19.57 -6.00
N ARG A 296 1.72 -19.07 -4.77
CA ARG A 296 2.76 -18.23 -4.16
C ARG A 296 4.09 -18.97 -3.98
N SER A 297 4.03 -20.28 -3.79
CA SER A 297 5.21 -21.15 -3.65
C SER A 297 5.74 -21.67 -4.99
N LEU A 298 5.13 -21.26 -6.11
CA LEU A 298 5.41 -21.76 -7.45
C LEU A 298 5.29 -23.30 -7.52
N GLY A 299 4.18 -23.81 -6.96
CA GLY A 299 3.82 -25.22 -6.93
C GLY A 299 4.67 -26.08 -6.00
N LYS A 300 5.30 -25.52 -4.97
CA LYS A 300 6.14 -26.27 -4.00
C LYS A 300 5.43 -26.64 -2.70
N GLY A 301 4.30 -26.01 -2.38
CA GLY A 301 3.51 -26.31 -1.18
C GLY A 301 2.15 -25.64 -1.22
N GLY A 302 1.14 -26.18 -0.52
CA GLY A 302 -0.27 -25.81 -0.70
C GLY A 302 -1.00 -26.82 -1.58
N VAL A 303 -2.21 -26.47 -2.04
CA VAL A 303 -3.07 -27.34 -2.86
C VAL A 303 -3.26 -26.72 -4.24
N ALA A 304 -2.95 -27.46 -5.30
CA ALA A 304 -3.11 -26.96 -6.67
C ALA A 304 -4.58 -26.60 -6.97
N PRO A 305 -4.86 -25.41 -7.52
CA PRO A 305 -6.21 -25.10 -7.96
C PRO A 305 -6.68 -26.06 -9.06
N THR A 306 -7.95 -26.47 -8.99
CA THR A 306 -8.57 -27.35 -10.00
C THR A 306 -9.16 -26.56 -11.16
N VAL A 307 -9.63 -25.34 -10.90
CA VAL A 307 -10.20 -24.44 -11.91
C VAL A 307 -9.07 -23.80 -12.69
N ARG A 308 -8.99 -24.10 -14.00
CA ARG A 308 -7.97 -23.58 -14.92
C ARG A 308 -8.40 -22.31 -15.65
N ASN A 309 -9.71 -22.09 -15.76
CA ASN A 309 -10.31 -20.92 -16.40
C ASN A 309 -11.13 -20.20 -15.32
N LYS A 310 -10.54 -19.19 -14.69
CA LYS A 310 -11.19 -18.38 -13.65
C LYS A 310 -11.70 -17.10 -14.28
N ARG A 311 -12.93 -16.73 -13.97
CA ARG A 311 -13.52 -15.45 -14.33
C ARG A 311 -13.97 -14.72 -13.06
N PHE A 312 -13.68 -13.43 -13.02
CA PHE A 312 -14.19 -12.46 -12.06
C PHE A 312 -15.21 -11.63 -12.82
N ASP A 313 -16.48 -12.02 -12.70
CA ASP A 313 -17.57 -11.53 -13.56
C ASP A 313 -17.91 -10.06 -13.31
N VAL A 314 -17.79 -9.59 -12.07
CA VAL A 314 -18.10 -8.19 -11.68
C VAL A 314 -16.98 -7.27 -12.17
N SER A 315 -15.75 -7.70 -11.93
CA SER A 315 -14.54 -6.97 -12.29
C SER A 315 -14.21 -7.04 -13.78
N GLY A 316 -14.70 -8.11 -14.44
CA GLY A 316 -14.53 -8.38 -15.85
C GLY A 316 -13.13 -8.87 -16.21
N GLN A 317 -12.47 -9.63 -15.34
CA GLN A 317 -11.16 -10.22 -15.62
C GLN A 317 -11.22 -11.74 -15.72
N GLY A 318 -10.57 -12.29 -16.74
CA GLY A 318 -10.47 -13.72 -16.97
C GLY A 318 -9.01 -14.19 -16.99
N PHE A 319 -8.76 -15.36 -16.39
CA PHE A 319 -7.45 -16.01 -16.36
C PHE A 319 -7.59 -17.46 -16.80
N MET A 320 -6.86 -17.84 -17.84
CA MET A 320 -6.85 -19.20 -18.40
C MET A 320 -5.45 -19.79 -18.28
N ARG A 321 -5.34 -21.04 -17.82
CA ARG A 321 -4.07 -21.72 -17.58
C ARG A 321 -4.05 -23.11 -18.21
N SER A 322 -2.91 -23.53 -18.76
CA SER A 322 -2.74 -24.93 -19.18
C SER A 322 -2.76 -25.90 -18.00
N GLY A 323 -2.30 -25.44 -16.83
CA GLY A 323 -2.23 -26.21 -15.60
C GLY A 323 -1.66 -25.40 -14.43
N PHE A 324 -1.38 -26.14 -13.36
CA PHE A 324 -0.72 -25.70 -12.14
C PHE A 324 0.37 -26.73 -11.82
N SER A 325 1.37 -26.82 -12.70
CA SER A 325 2.46 -27.79 -12.62
C SER A 325 3.31 -27.56 -11.36
N SER A 326 3.85 -28.61 -10.74
CA SER A 326 4.59 -28.45 -9.49
C SER A 326 6.07 -28.05 -9.70
N GLY A 327 6.61 -27.30 -8.74
CA GLY A 327 8.04 -27.00 -8.64
C GLY A 327 8.64 -26.31 -9.87
N ALA A 328 9.72 -26.87 -10.41
CA ALA A 328 10.46 -26.26 -11.52
C ALA A 328 9.65 -26.13 -12.82
N GLU A 329 8.61 -26.96 -12.97
CA GLU A 329 7.73 -26.96 -14.14
C GLU A 329 6.61 -25.92 -14.06
N PHE A 330 6.33 -25.33 -12.88
CA PHE A 330 5.29 -24.31 -12.72
C PHE A 330 5.46 -23.16 -13.72
N LYS A 331 6.69 -22.65 -13.86
CA LYS A 331 7.04 -21.58 -14.82
C LYS A 331 6.81 -21.94 -16.29
N ASN A 332 6.64 -23.23 -16.61
CA ASN A 332 6.44 -23.69 -17.97
C ASN A 332 4.97 -23.69 -18.38
N ASP A 333 4.05 -23.54 -17.43
CA ASP A 333 2.62 -23.43 -17.72
C ASP A 333 2.33 -22.24 -18.64
N THR A 334 1.32 -22.42 -19.49
CA THR A 334 0.76 -21.35 -20.32
C THR A 334 -0.30 -20.61 -19.53
N TYR A 335 -0.29 -19.28 -19.62
CA TYR A 335 -1.17 -18.39 -18.89
C TYR A 335 -1.67 -17.28 -19.84
N VAL A 336 -2.98 -17.10 -19.89
CA VAL A 336 -3.64 -16.09 -20.72
C VAL A 336 -4.54 -15.24 -19.84
N THR A 337 -4.46 -13.93 -20.03
CA THR A 337 -5.43 -12.99 -19.45
C THR A 337 -6.43 -12.57 -20.51
N PHE A 338 -7.63 -12.24 -20.08
CA PHE A 338 -8.64 -11.62 -20.93
C PHE A 338 -9.38 -10.54 -20.14
N ASN A 339 -9.30 -9.30 -20.60
CA ASN A 339 -9.92 -8.16 -19.93
C ASN A 339 -11.24 -7.77 -20.63
N VAL A 340 -12.36 -7.90 -19.94
CA VAL A 340 -13.69 -7.38 -20.31
C VAL A 340 -14.21 -6.37 -19.28
N GLY A 341 -13.35 -5.90 -18.38
CA GLY A 341 -13.69 -4.98 -17.31
C GLY A 341 -14.19 -3.64 -17.81
N ASN A 342 -14.97 -2.97 -16.97
CA ASN A 342 -15.44 -1.61 -17.23
C ASN A 342 -14.31 -0.61 -16.95
N HIS A 343 -14.36 0.53 -17.65
CA HIS A 343 -13.51 1.67 -17.35
C HIS A 343 -14.18 2.45 -16.20
N ARG A 344 -13.51 2.58 -15.06
CA ARG A 344 -14.06 3.15 -13.82
C ARG A 344 -13.28 4.37 -13.33
N ASN A 345 -11.97 4.39 -13.52
CA ASN A 345 -11.08 5.45 -13.03
C ASN A 345 -9.82 5.63 -13.91
N ASN A 346 -8.95 6.56 -13.51
CA ASN A 346 -7.73 6.94 -14.24
C ASN A 346 -6.63 5.87 -14.26
N HIS A 347 -6.81 4.75 -13.56
CA HIS A 347 -5.91 3.60 -13.59
C HIS A 347 -6.35 2.53 -14.59
N ASN A 348 -7.58 2.63 -15.11
CA ASN A 348 -8.03 1.81 -16.23
C ASN A 348 -7.53 2.40 -17.56
N HIS A 349 -7.20 1.52 -18.50
CA HIS A 349 -6.80 1.91 -19.85
C HIS A 349 -7.98 1.74 -20.81
N ALA A 350 -7.80 2.11 -22.08
CA ALA A 350 -8.75 1.82 -23.15
C ALA A 350 -8.47 0.41 -23.75
N ASP A 351 -8.43 -0.60 -22.90
CA ASP A 351 -7.84 -1.92 -23.17
C ASP A 351 -8.84 -3.09 -23.15
N ALA A 352 -10.13 -2.80 -23.32
CA ALA A 352 -11.15 -3.84 -23.29
C ALA A 352 -10.97 -4.85 -24.43
N LEU A 353 -11.35 -6.09 -24.16
CA LEU A 353 -11.05 -7.28 -24.96
C LEU A 353 -9.55 -7.59 -25.08
N GLY A 354 -8.71 -6.92 -24.29
CA GLY A 354 -7.26 -7.11 -24.28
C GLY A 354 -6.86 -8.52 -23.83
N ILE A 355 -5.83 -9.06 -24.47
CA ILE A 355 -5.26 -10.38 -24.17
C ILE A 355 -3.78 -10.25 -23.87
N THR A 356 -3.30 -10.92 -22.82
CA THR A 356 -1.86 -11.19 -22.65
C THR A 356 -1.59 -12.68 -22.70
N LEU A 357 -0.43 -13.08 -23.24
CA LEU A 357 -0.01 -14.49 -23.31
C LEU A 357 1.38 -14.66 -22.69
N TYR A 358 1.47 -15.57 -21.73
CA TYR A 358 2.70 -16.10 -21.17
C TYR A 358 2.80 -17.60 -21.43
N THR A 359 3.99 -18.10 -21.78
CA THR A 359 4.25 -19.55 -21.85
C THR A 359 5.75 -19.83 -21.72
N ARG A 360 6.11 -20.96 -21.11
CA ARG A 360 7.50 -21.46 -21.07
C ARG A 360 8.52 -20.43 -20.57
N GLY A 361 8.21 -19.73 -19.48
CA GLY A 361 9.14 -18.77 -18.88
C GLY A 361 9.13 -17.37 -19.51
N LYS A 362 8.25 -17.07 -20.47
CA LYS A 362 8.27 -15.81 -21.22
C LYS A 362 6.86 -15.26 -21.49
N SER A 363 6.68 -13.95 -21.33
CA SER A 363 5.52 -13.23 -21.88
C SER A 363 5.71 -13.03 -23.38
N LEU A 364 4.89 -13.68 -24.21
CA LEU A 364 4.91 -13.59 -25.68
C LEU A 364 4.05 -12.44 -26.20
N LEU A 365 2.91 -12.18 -25.55
CA LEU A 365 2.07 -11.02 -25.80
C LEU A 365 1.93 -10.25 -24.48
N PRO A 366 2.95 -9.48 -24.06
CA PRO A 366 2.83 -8.63 -22.89
C PRO A 366 1.87 -7.46 -23.17
N ASP A 367 1.35 -6.87 -22.10
CA ASP A 367 0.70 -5.56 -22.18
C ASP A 367 1.75 -4.43 -22.00
N SER A 368 1.37 -3.22 -22.37
CA SER A 368 2.20 -2.03 -22.26
C SER A 368 2.29 -1.49 -20.82
N GLY A 369 1.26 -1.73 -20.00
CA GLY A 369 1.19 -1.32 -18.60
C GLY A 369 1.26 0.20 -18.38
N LEU A 370 1.52 0.62 -17.14
CA LEU A 370 1.50 2.05 -16.76
C LEU A 370 2.60 2.93 -17.42
N PHE A 371 3.67 2.32 -17.93
CA PHE A 371 4.93 2.98 -18.33
C PHE A 371 5.66 3.70 -17.17
N GLU A 372 5.17 4.86 -16.70
CA GLU A 372 5.78 5.63 -15.62
C GLU A 372 4.72 6.21 -14.66
N TYR A 373 5.05 6.26 -13.36
CA TYR A 373 4.18 6.83 -12.33
C TYR A 373 4.34 8.36 -12.26
N GLY A 374 3.27 9.09 -12.54
CA GLY A 374 3.26 10.55 -12.53
C GLY A 374 3.64 11.13 -13.90
N SER A 375 2.64 11.67 -14.58
CA SER A 375 2.67 12.28 -15.93
C SER A 375 3.67 13.44 -16.15
N ILE A 376 4.52 13.76 -15.17
CA ILE A 376 5.36 14.96 -15.18
C ILE A 376 6.72 14.73 -15.84
N LYS A 377 7.22 13.48 -15.94
CA LYS A 377 8.56 13.21 -16.50
C LYS A 377 8.57 12.55 -17.88
N ALA A 378 7.56 11.76 -18.20
CA ALA A 378 7.40 11.22 -19.54
C ALA A 378 6.94 12.34 -20.48
N PRO A 379 7.75 12.74 -21.49
CA PRO A 379 7.29 13.74 -22.43
C PRO A 379 6.08 13.22 -23.21
N GLU A 380 5.16 14.10 -23.56
CA GLU A 380 4.14 13.79 -24.56
C GLU A 380 4.83 13.22 -25.83
N PRO A 381 4.26 12.19 -26.48
CA PRO A 381 2.91 11.63 -26.29
C PRO A 381 2.85 10.38 -25.38
N PHE A 382 3.91 10.02 -24.64
CA PHE A 382 4.01 8.70 -24.02
C PHE A 382 2.90 8.40 -22.98
N PRO A 383 2.57 9.28 -22.01
CA PRO A 383 1.52 9.00 -21.03
C PRO A 383 0.15 8.72 -21.65
N VAL A 384 -0.16 9.39 -22.76
CA VAL A 384 -1.40 9.20 -23.53
C VAL A 384 -1.34 7.89 -24.30
N TYR A 385 -0.23 7.62 -25.00
CA TYR A 385 -0.08 6.41 -25.81
C TYR A 385 -0.25 5.13 -24.99
N PHE A 386 0.41 5.01 -23.83
CA PHE A 386 0.36 3.79 -23.01
C PHE A 386 -1.02 3.49 -22.41
N ARG A 387 -1.95 4.47 -22.42
CA ARG A 387 -3.35 4.30 -21.99
C ARG A 387 -4.32 4.11 -23.17
N SER A 388 -3.84 4.29 -24.40
CA SER A 388 -4.59 4.20 -25.64
C SER A 388 -4.84 2.75 -26.05
N THR A 389 -5.92 2.47 -26.77
CA THR A 389 -6.25 1.12 -27.27
C THR A 389 -5.15 0.56 -28.15
N ARG A 390 -4.43 1.43 -28.87
CA ARG A 390 -3.34 1.05 -29.78
C ARG A 390 -2.11 0.50 -29.06
N ALA A 391 -1.97 0.72 -27.77
CA ALA A 391 -0.90 0.16 -26.96
C ALA A 391 -1.21 -1.25 -26.43
N HIS A 392 -2.41 -1.76 -26.66
CA HIS A 392 -2.89 -3.04 -26.12
C HIS A 392 -3.12 -4.08 -27.22
N ASN A 393 -3.10 -5.36 -26.83
CA ASN A 393 -3.41 -6.48 -27.72
C ASN A 393 -4.94 -6.63 -27.86
N THR A 394 -5.57 -5.69 -28.56
CA THR A 394 -7.02 -5.65 -28.79
C THR A 394 -7.35 -5.04 -30.16
N VAL A 395 -8.63 -4.82 -30.43
CA VAL A 395 -9.13 -4.27 -31.70
C VAL A 395 -9.22 -2.75 -31.63
N VAL A 396 -8.67 -2.09 -32.65
CA VAL A 396 -8.78 -0.64 -32.90
C VAL A 396 -9.69 -0.43 -34.12
N VAL A 397 -10.64 0.49 -34.01
CA VAL A 397 -11.55 0.87 -35.11
C VAL A 397 -11.22 2.29 -35.54
N ASP A 398 -11.01 2.52 -36.83
CA ASP A 398 -10.70 3.84 -37.42
C ASP A 398 -9.53 4.60 -36.77
N GLY A 399 -8.59 3.85 -36.18
CA GLY A 399 -7.44 4.43 -35.47
C GLY A 399 -7.79 5.11 -34.14
N GLN A 400 -9.04 5.00 -33.67
CA GLN A 400 -9.54 5.63 -32.46
C GLN A 400 -9.42 4.70 -31.24
N ASP A 401 -9.24 5.32 -30.08
CA ASP A 401 -9.32 4.60 -28.81
C ASP A 401 -10.77 4.19 -28.50
N GLN A 402 -10.91 3.11 -27.75
CA GLN A 402 -12.18 2.67 -27.21
C GLN A 402 -12.74 3.78 -26.31
N ASN A 403 -13.68 4.54 -26.86
CA ASN A 403 -14.29 5.66 -26.19
C ASN A 403 -15.27 5.14 -25.13
N ARG A 404 -14.86 5.18 -23.86
CA ARG A 404 -15.73 4.86 -22.73
C ARG A 404 -15.82 6.12 -21.88
N LYS A 405 -16.71 7.03 -22.28
CA LYS A 405 -17.20 8.02 -21.33
C LYS A 405 -17.92 7.24 -20.21
N PRO A 406 -17.57 7.44 -18.94
CA PRO A 406 -18.42 7.00 -17.84
C PRO A 406 -19.80 7.66 -17.92
#